data_AF-A0A7V8QLZ3-F1
#
_entry.id   AF-A0A7V8QLZ3-F1
#
_cell.length_a   1.000
_cell.length_b   1.000
_cell.length_c   1.000
_cell.angle_alpha   90.00
_cell.angle_beta   90.00
_cell.angle_gamma   90.00
#
_symmetry.space_group_name_H-M   'P 1'
#
loop_
_entity.id
_entity.type
_entity.pdbx_description
1 polymer ?
#
loop_
_entity_poly.entity_id
_entity_poly.type
_entity_poly.pdbx_seq_one_letter_code
_entity_poly.pdbx_strand_id
1 'polypeptide(L)'
;MSYAWGSGRPTTARAASADRSGRHRRSQSNGRYTLASPAITERDDEVLLEGLAQRVGTLHLRQRLGIEGEGEQPVVGRGRTRFHPENWVSAHRLIRLLLRLSLLYGWGQRNALDIGLTHNVVRSARLPRAFDGYRLLHLSDLHLDMNARFPHVLAERVRPLEYDACVITGDFRYRTSGSWAACLDGLSRVMPHLRQPVYAVLGNHDSLRMVPELEALGMRVLLNENVTLRRREERIYLVGVDDPHYFRADNLQQAWSGVTDGGYVVLLSHSPEIYRQAAHAGCSLMLSGHTHGGQIRLPGGVPIMTNADCPRYMAAGPWHYAGMRGYTSVGAGSSIVDARFNCRPEVTIHELRAGAGQA
;
A
#
# COMPACT_ATOMS: atom_id res chain seq x y z
N MET A 1 -6.59 -65.66 31.54
CA MET A 1 -8.03 -65.64 31.80
C MET A 1 -8.76 -65.34 30.50
N SER A 2 -9.55 -66.32 30.06
CA SER A 2 -10.54 -66.37 28.98
C SER A 2 -10.18 -66.03 27.53
N TYR A 3 -9.92 -67.11 26.79
CA TYR A 3 -10.06 -67.34 25.35
C TYR A 3 -11.55 -67.45 24.95
N ALA A 4 -11.88 -67.18 23.68
CA ALA A 4 -12.67 -68.10 22.85
C ALA A 4 -12.68 -67.68 21.36
N TRP A 5 -12.29 -68.64 20.52
CA TRP A 5 -12.44 -68.70 19.06
C TRP A 5 -13.65 -69.58 18.70
N GLY A 6 -14.22 -69.40 17.50
CA GLY A 6 -15.08 -70.39 16.82
C GLY A 6 -15.75 -69.76 15.59
N SER A 7 -15.22 -69.89 14.37
CA SER A 7 -15.27 -71.04 13.44
C SER A 7 -16.65 -71.27 12.79
N GLY A 8 -16.75 -71.02 11.48
CA GLY A 8 -17.85 -71.45 10.61
C GLY A 8 -17.53 -71.16 9.15
N ARG A 9 -17.47 -72.21 8.33
CA ARG A 9 -16.84 -72.29 7.00
C ARG A 9 -17.93 -72.36 5.89
N PRO A 10 -17.64 -72.64 4.60
CA PRO A 10 -17.89 -71.75 3.46
C PRO A 10 -18.92 -72.31 2.44
N THR A 11 -18.82 -71.85 1.17
CA THR A 11 -19.45 -72.31 -0.10
C THR A 11 -20.61 -71.42 -0.57
N THR A 12 -20.79 -71.05 -1.84
CA THR A 12 -20.45 -71.65 -3.14
C THR A 12 -20.20 -70.58 -4.24
N ALA A 13 -19.62 -71.05 -5.35
CA ALA A 13 -19.19 -70.33 -6.55
C ALA A 13 -20.32 -70.02 -7.56
N ARG A 14 -20.14 -68.98 -8.39
CA ARG A 14 -19.99 -69.02 -9.87
C ARG A 14 -20.30 -67.64 -10.50
N ALA A 15 -19.33 -67.10 -11.24
CA ALA A 15 -19.30 -66.95 -12.72
C ALA A 15 -19.89 -65.58 -13.17
N ALA A 16 -19.05 -64.62 -13.53
CA ALA A 16 -18.41 -64.42 -14.83
C ALA A 16 -19.22 -63.48 -15.74
N SER A 17 -18.73 -62.26 -15.93
CA SER A 17 -18.67 -61.62 -17.24
C SER A 17 -17.63 -60.50 -17.22
N ALA A 18 -16.82 -60.48 -18.27
CA ALA A 18 -15.85 -59.45 -18.56
C ALA A 18 -16.54 -58.34 -19.36
N ASP A 19 -16.23 -57.08 -19.09
CA ASP A 19 -16.05 -56.12 -20.18
C ASP A 19 -15.13 -54.95 -19.78
N ARG A 20 -14.54 -54.37 -20.81
CA ARG A 20 -13.30 -53.62 -20.91
C ARG A 20 -13.46 -52.12 -20.66
N SER A 21 -12.31 -51.54 -20.33
CA SER A 21 -11.81 -50.24 -20.80
C SER A 21 -12.62 -48.97 -20.49
N GLY A 22 -12.06 -48.14 -19.60
CA GLY A 22 -12.38 -46.72 -19.52
C GLY A 22 -11.34 -45.96 -18.69
N ARG A 23 -10.31 -45.43 -19.36
CA ARG A 23 -9.32 -44.52 -18.75
C ARG A 23 -10.03 -43.31 -18.12
N HIS A 24 -9.97 -43.16 -16.81
CA HIS A 24 -10.33 -41.91 -16.14
C HIS A 24 -9.27 -40.83 -16.44
N ARG A 25 -9.56 -39.95 -17.39
CA ARG A 25 -8.95 -38.60 -17.46
C ARG A 25 -9.56 -37.77 -16.32
N ARG A 26 -8.76 -37.44 -15.31
CA ARG A 26 -9.08 -36.37 -14.36
C ARG A 26 -9.02 -35.03 -15.11
N SER A 27 -10.20 -34.50 -15.43
CA SER A 27 -10.39 -33.10 -15.82
C SER A 27 -10.24 -32.24 -14.56
N GLN A 28 -9.14 -31.53 -14.42
CA GLN A 28 -9.02 -30.42 -13.50
C GLN A 28 -9.77 -29.25 -14.11
N SER A 29 -10.98 -28.98 -13.63
CA SER A 29 -11.70 -27.75 -13.93
C SER A 29 -11.01 -26.60 -13.21
N ASN A 30 -10.16 -25.86 -13.92
CA ASN A 30 -9.70 -24.53 -13.52
C ASN A 30 -10.92 -23.59 -13.46
N GLY A 31 -11.46 -23.37 -12.26
CA GLY A 31 -12.40 -22.30 -11.99
C GLY A 31 -11.72 -20.95 -12.17
N ARG A 32 -11.87 -20.36 -13.36
CA ARG A 32 -11.59 -18.93 -13.59
C ARG A 32 -12.65 -18.12 -12.85
N TYR A 33 -12.33 -17.67 -11.64
CA TYR A 33 -13.01 -16.50 -11.07
C TYR A 33 -12.56 -15.29 -11.88
N THR A 34 -13.33 -14.97 -12.92
CA THR A 34 -13.18 -13.72 -13.65
C THR A 34 -13.95 -12.69 -12.83
N LEU A 35 -13.27 -11.95 -11.97
CA LEU A 35 -13.80 -10.68 -11.46
C LEU A 35 -13.78 -9.70 -12.65
N ALA A 36 -14.75 -9.84 -13.54
CA ALA A 36 -15.10 -8.76 -14.44
C ALA A 36 -15.72 -7.69 -13.55
N SER A 37 -14.97 -6.60 -13.32
CA SER A 37 -15.56 -5.40 -12.74
C SER A 37 -16.76 -5.03 -13.61
N PRO A 38 -18.00 -4.96 -13.08
CA PRO A 38 -19.10 -4.45 -13.87
C PRO A 38 -18.70 -3.05 -14.35
N ALA A 39 -18.95 -2.74 -15.62
CA ALA A 39 -18.78 -1.38 -16.11
C ALA A 39 -19.65 -0.48 -15.23
N ILE A 40 -19.01 0.46 -14.52
CA ILE A 40 -19.69 1.47 -13.69
C ILE A 40 -20.70 2.16 -14.61
N THR A 41 -21.99 2.09 -14.27
CA THR A 41 -23.01 2.80 -15.06
C THR A 41 -22.84 4.31 -14.83
N GLU A 42 -23.24 5.16 -15.78
CA GLU A 42 -23.15 6.63 -15.59
C GLU A 42 -23.82 7.08 -14.29
N ARG A 43 -24.91 6.43 -13.92
CA ARG A 43 -25.63 6.70 -12.67
C ARG A 43 -24.86 6.26 -11.42
N ASP A 44 -24.10 5.17 -11.50
CA ASP A 44 -23.24 4.72 -10.40
C ASP A 44 -22.05 5.69 -10.22
N ASP A 45 -21.50 6.23 -11.32
CA ASP A 45 -20.44 7.26 -11.28
C ASP A 45 -20.97 8.56 -10.67
N GLU A 46 -22.17 9.03 -11.04
CA GLU A 46 -22.78 10.22 -10.44
C GLU A 46 -22.94 10.11 -8.92
N VAL A 47 -23.50 9.00 -8.42
CA VAL A 47 -23.70 8.78 -6.98
C VAL A 47 -22.36 8.71 -6.24
N LEU A 48 -21.37 8.02 -6.82
CA LEU A 48 -19.99 7.99 -6.32
C LEU A 48 -19.43 9.42 -6.18
N LEU A 49 -19.56 10.22 -7.24
CA LEU A 49 -19.00 11.57 -7.29
C LEU A 49 -19.70 12.50 -6.30
N GLU A 50 -21.02 12.37 -6.11
CA GLU A 50 -21.75 13.10 -5.07
C GLU A 50 -21.25 12.75 -3.67
N GLY A 51 -21.05 11.45 -3.38
CA GLY A 51 -20.50 10.99 -2.10
C GLY A 51 -19.10 11.53 -1.83
N LEU A 52 -18.23 11.52 -2.84
CA LEU A 52 -16.90 12.12 -2.73
C LEU A 52 -16.98 13.64 -2.56
N ALA A 53 -17.87 14.32 -3.28
CA ALA A 53 -18.04 15.77 -3.18
C ALA A 53 -18.48 16.20 -1.76
N GLN A 54 -19.27 15.40 -1.07
CA GLN A 54 -19.65 15.65 0.33
C GLN A 54 -18.46 15.54 1.29
N ARG A 55 -17.49 14.68 0.98
CA ARG A 55 -16.29 14.46 1.80
C ARG A 55 -15.24 15.54 1.60
N VAL A 56 -14.85 15.77 0.35
CA VAL A 56 -13.73 16.68 0.01
C VAL A 56 -14.17 18.07 -0.43
N GLY A 57 -15.46 18.27 -0.70
CA GLY A 57 -16.00 19.49 -1.29
C GLY A 57 -16.01 19.45 -2.82
N THR A 58 -17.07 20.00 -3.42
CA THR A 58 -17.29 19.97 -4.89
C THR A 58 -16.16 20.62 -5.68
N LEU A 59 -15.61 21.73 -5.21
CA LEU A 59 -14.51 22.42 -5.90
C LEU A 59 -13.24 21.55 -5.91
N HIS A 60 -12.91 20.98 -4.76
CA HIS A 60 -11.76 20.09 -4.61
C HIS A 60 -11.87 18.87 -5.51
N LEU A 61 -13.03 18.20 -5.48
CA LEU A 61 -13.31 17.05 -6.33
C LEU A 61 -13.13 17.36 -7.82
N ARG A 62 -13.70 18.49 -8.27
CA ARG A 62 -13.59 18.91 -9.68
C ARG A 62 -12.15 19.17 -10.09
N GLN A 63 -11.36 19.83 -9.24
CA GLN A 63 -9.93 20.08 -9.50
C GLN A 63 -9.16 18.76 -9.58
N ARG A 64 -9.34 17.88 -8.59
CA ARG A 64 -8.62 16.61 -8.49
C ARG A 64 -8.93 15.67 -9.66
N LEU A 65 -10.19 15.58 -10.09
CA LEU A 65 -10.59 14.79 -11.26
C LEU A 65 -10.17 15.44 -12.59
N GLY A 66 -10.17 16.77 -12.66
CA GLY A 66 -9.66 17.49 -13.83
C GLY A 66 -8.18 17.18 -14.09
N ILE A 67 -7.34 17.27 -13.05
CA ILE A 67 -5.91 16.95 -13.13
C ILE A 67 -5.71 15.46 -13.46
N GLU A 68 -6.53 14.57 -12.89
CA GLU A 68 -6.49 13.14 -13.22
C GLU A 68 -6.81 12.85 -14.68
N GLY A 69 -7.88 13.45 -15.22
CA GLY A 69 -8.26 13.29 -16.62
C GLY A 69 -7.25 13.90 -17.60
N GLU A 70 -6.57 14.99 -17.22
CA GLU A 70 -5.46 15.53 -18.01
C GLU A 70 -4.26 14.57 -18.09
N GLY A 71 -4.00 13.78 -17.04
CA GLY A 71 -2.94 12.78 -16.99
C GLY A 71 -3.19 11.53 -17.84
N GLU A 72 -4.44 11.28 -18.27
CA GLU A 72 -4.76 10.22 -19.23
C GLU A 72 -4.34 10.58 -20.67
N GLN A 73 -4.07 11.87 -20.92
CA GLN A 73 -3.43 12.36 -22.14
C GLN A 73 -1.90 12.31 -21.94
N PRO A 74 -1.10 11.87 -22.93
CA PRO A 74 0.35 11.87 -22.82
C PRO A 74 0.88 13.31 -22.86
N VAL A 75 0.81 14.03 -21.73
CA VAL A 75 1.27 15.41 -21.63
C VAL A 75 2.58 15.47 -20.86
N VAL A 76 3.62 15.85 -21.59
CA VAL A 76 4.96 16.12 -21.07
C VAL A 76 4.92 17.31 -20.12
N GLY A 77 5.19 17.06 -18.85
CA GLY A 77 5.76 18.03 -17.90
C GLY A 77 4.82 19.12 -17.38
N ARG A 78 4.34 18.93 -16.14
CA ARG A 78 4.06 20.03 -15.19
C ARG A 78 4.01 19.53 -13.74
N GLY A 79 5.19 19.40 -13.15
CA GLY A 79 5.44 19.35 -11.70
C GLY A 79 6.64 20.25 -11.39
N ARG A 80 6.93 20.56 -10.10
CA ARG A 80 8.10 21.40 -9.72
C ARG A 80 9.44 20.80 -10.21
N THR A 81 9.46 19.53 -10.57
CA THR A 81 10.49 18.85 -11.36
C THR A 81 9.99 18.57 -12.79
N ARG A 82 10.73 19.05 -13.80
CA ARG A 82 10.36 18.96 -15.23
C ARG A 82 10.43 17.54 -15.84
N PHE A 83 10.55 16.49 -15.05
CA PHE A 83 10.74 15.12 -15.54
C PHE A 83 10.03 14.11 -14.63
N HIS A 84 8.97 13.49 -15.16
CA HIS A 84 8.31 12.30 -14.60
C HIS A 84 8.75 11.08 -15.44
N PRO A 85 9.94 10.50 -15.18
CA PRO A 85 10.43 9.35 -15.93
C PRO A 85 9.49 8.14 -15.87
N GLU A 86 8.62 8.04 -14.86
CA GLU A 86 7.52 7.08 -14.70
C GLU A 86 6.50 7.12 -15.86
N ASN A 87 6.40 8.25 -16.58
CA ASN A 87 5.56 8.37 -17.76
C ASN A 87 6.35 8.16 -19.07
N TRP A 88 7.69 8.04 -19.01
CA TRP A 88 8.51 7.79 -20.19
C TRP A 88 8.62 6.29 -20.48
N VAL A 89 7.60 5.73 -21.12
CA VAL A 89 7.51 4.31 -21.50
C VAL A 89 8.79 3.78 -22.19
N SER A 90 9.49 4.62 -22.97
CA SER A 90 10.74 4.27 -23.64
C SER A 90 11.92 4.07 -22.69
N ALA A 91 12.03 4.86 -21.62
CA ALA A 91 13.10 4.72 -20.62
C ALA A 91 12.96 3.42 -19.82
N HIS A 92 11.72 3.06 -19.43
CA HIS A 92 11.42 1.78 -18.77
C HIS A 92 11.82 0.57 -19.61
N ARG A 93 11.49 0.59 -20.91
CA ARG A 93 11.83 -0.48 -21.84
C ARG A 93 13.34 -0.61 -21.99
N LEU A 94 14.06 0.51 -22.04
CA LEU A 94 15.52 0.52 -22.11
C LEU A 94 16.16 -0.04 -20.84
N ILE A 95 15.76 0.43 -19.65
CA ILE A 95 16.26 -0.08 -18.36
C ILE A 95 16.02 -1.59 -18.27
N ARG A 96 14.81 -2.05 -18.59
CA ARG A 96 14.49 -3.48 -18.60
C ARG A 96 15.33 -4.27 -19.60
N LEU A 97 15.54 -3.75 -20.81
CA LEU A 97 16.38 -4.39 -21.82
C LEU A 97 17.82 -4.53 -21.33
N LEU A 98 18.41 -3.45 -20.81
CA LEU A 98 19.78 -3.45 -20.29
C LEU A 98 19.94 -4.42 -19.10
N LEU A 99 18.97 -4.47 -18.19
CA LEU A 99 18.96 -5.43 -17.08
C LEU A 99 18.84 -6.88 -17.56
N ARG A 100 18.11 -7.14 -18.65
CA ARG A 100 18.01 -8.49 -19.24
C ARG A 100 19.30 -8.89 -19.92
N LEU A 101 19.90 -7.99 -20.71
CA LEU A 101 21.17 -8.25 -21.40
C LEU A 101 22.33 -8.46 -20.43
N SER A 102 22.31 -7.79 -19.27
CA SER A 102 23.29 -7.98 -18.19
C SER A 102 22.98 -9.16 -17.26
N LEU A 103 21.88 -9.90 -17.49
CA LEU A 103 21.38 -10.99 -16.63
C LEU A 103 21.03 -10.58 -15.19
N LEU A 104 20.98 -9.28 -14.90
CA LEU A 104 20.67 -8.74 -13.57
C LEU A 104 19.16 -8.68 -13.30
N TYR A 105 18.31 -8.75 -14.34
CA TYR A 105 16.86 -8.61 -14.19
C TYR A 105 16.26 -9.65 -13.23
N GLY A 106 16.62 -10.93 -13.38
CA GLY A 106 16.12 -11.99 -12.51
C GLY A 106 16.60 -11.85 -11.05
N TRP A 107 17.82 -11.33 -10.85
CA TRP A 107 18.32 -11.03 -9.51
C TRP A 107 17.57 -9.84 -8.90
N GLY A 108 17.35 -8.78 -9.67
CA GLY A 108 16.54 -7.63 -9.26
C GLY A 108 15.11 -8.01 -8.90
N GLN A 109 14.47 -8.92 -9.65
CA GLN A 109 13.14 -9.46 -9.33
C GLN A 109 13.12 -10.24 -8.01
N ARG A 110 14.16 -11.05 -7.73
CA ARG A 110 14.28 -11.73 -6.44
C ARG A 110 14.40 -10.74 -5.29
N ASN A 111 15.23 -9.70 -5.45
CA ASN A 111 15.36 -8.63 -4.47
C ASN A 111 14.04 -7.86 -4.28
N ALA A 112 13.27 -7.66 -5.36
CA ALA A 112 11.97 -7.00 -5.31
C ALA A 112 10.90 -7.80 -4.55
N LEU A 113 11.06 -9.12 -4.43
CA LEU A 113 10.19 -9.98 -3.64
C LEU A 113 10.76 -10.31 -2.25
N ASP A 114 11.98 -9.88 -1.93
CA ASP A 114 12.59 -10.10 -0.60
C ASP A 114 12.18 -9.00 0.38
N ILE A 115 10.90 -8.99 0.76
CA ILE A 115 10.30 -7.98 1.64
C ILE A 115 10.87 -8.09 3.06
N GLY A 116 11.56 -7.04 3.51
CA GLY A 116 12.05 -6.89 4.88
C GLY A 116 10.97 -6.45 5.86
N LEU A 117 11.19 -6.70 7.15
CA LEU A 117 10.40 -6.10 8.23
C LEU A 117 11.30 -5.12 8.96
N THR A 118 10.89 -3.86 8.95
CA THR A 118 11.59 -2.80 9.67
C THR A 118 10.83 -2.48 10.94
N HIS A 119 11.52 -2.38 12.06
CA HIS A 119 10.95 -1.90 13.32
C HIS A 119 11.47 -0.48 13.59
N ASN A 120 10.55 0.49 13.64
CA ASN A 120 10.87 1.88 13.93
C ASN A 120 10.23 2.28 15.26
N VAL A 121 11.04 2.68 16.23
CA VAL A 121 10.56 3.14 17.54
C VAL A 121 10.47 4.67 17.54
N VAL A 122 9.25 5.20 17.56
CA VAL A 122 8.99 6.64 17.58
C VAL A 122 8.80 7.10 19.02
N ARG A 123 9.80 7.80 19.55
CA ARG A 123 9.74 8.39 20.90
C ARG A 123 9.24 9.82 20.85
N SER A 124 8.24 10.13 21.66
CA SER A 124 7.74 11.49 21.84
C SER A 124 7.25 11.75 23.26
N ALA A 125 7.65 12.90 23.80
CA ALA A 125 7.16 13.38 25.10
C ALA A 125 5.70 13.84 25.03
N ARG A 126 5.19 14.14 23.83
CA ARG A 126 3.80 14.54 23.58
C ARG A 126 2.84 13.34 23.44
N LEU A 127 3.36 12.11 23.37
CA LEU A 127 2.52 10.93 23.20
C LEU A 127 1.72 10.66 24.49
N PRO A 128 0.38 10.55 24.43
CA PRO A 128 -0.42 10.17 25.59
C PRO A 128 0.00 8.78 26.12
N ARG A 129 0.03 8.62 27.46
CA ARG A 129 0.60 7.41 28.10
C ARG A 129 -0.15 6.14 27.73
N ALA A 130 -1.45 6.22 27.49
CA ALA A 130 -2.25 5.08 27.06
C ALA A 130 -1.83 4.55 25.69
N PHE A 131 -1.15 5.34 24.86
CA PHE A 131 -0.61 4.92 23.56
C PHE A 131 0.85 4.45 23.62
N ASP A 132 1.45 4.35 24.81
CA ASP A 132 2.76 3.73 24.94
C ASP A 132 2.72 2.26 24.49
N GLY A 133 3.64 1.89 23.61
CA GLY A 133 3.69 0.59 22.94
C GLY A 133 2.66 0.38 21.83
N TYR A 134 1.89 1.40 21.44
CA TYR A 134 0.94 1.29 20.33
C TYR A 134 1.68 1.08 19.01
N ARG A 135 1.23 0.13 18.20
CA ARG A 135 1.90 -0.32 16.98
C ARG A 135 1.08 -0.07 15.73
N LEU A 136 1.66 0.67 14.80
CA LEU A 136 1.12 0.87 13.46
C LEU A 136 1.90 0.02 12.46
N LEU A 137 1.25 -0.91 11.78
CA LEU A 137 1.80 -1.50 10.56
C LEU A 137 1.66 -0.48 9.43
N HIS A 138 2.77 -0.13 8.79
CA HIS A 138 2.82 0.81 7.69
C HIS A 138 3.23 0.09 6.42
N LEU A 139 2.32 0.14 5.44
CA LEU A 139 2.52 -0.33 4.08
C LEU A 139 2.51 0.88 3.14
N SER A 140 3.31 0.84 2.09
CA SER A 140 3.34 1.91 1.10
C SER A 140 3.78 1.38 -0.25
N ASP A 141 3.38 2.08 -1.31
CA ASP A 141 3.83 1.85 -2.68
C ASP A 141 3.70 0.37 -3.06
N LEU A 142 2.49 -0.14 -2.94
CA LEU A 142 2.20 -1.55 -3.11
C LEU A 142 2.31 -1.98 -4.57
N HIS A 143 1.83 -1.16 -5.52
CA HIS A 143 1.92 -1.44 -6.96
C HIS A 143 1.52 -2.89 -7.31
N LEU A 144 0.38 -3.36 -6.76
CA LEU A 144 0.02 -4.79 -6.66
C LEU A 144 -0.12 -5.51 -8.00
N ASP A 145 -0.39 -4.76 -9.07
CA ASP A 145 -0.54 -5.22 -10.44
C ASP A 145 0.76 -5.19 -11.26
N MET A 146 1.91 -4.81 -10.67
CA MET A 146 3.22 -4.90 -11.31
C MET A 146 3.71 -6.36 -11.45
N ASN A 147 3.53 -7.16 -10.40
CA ASN A 147 4.04 -8.53 -10.33
C ASN A 147 3.02 -9.47 -9.70
N ALA A 148 2.53 -10.44 -10.46
CA ALA A 148 1.47 -11.36 -10.02
C ALA A 148 1.82 -12.22 -8.78
N ARG A 149 3.11 -12.37 -8.44
CA ARG A 149 3.56 -13.09 -7.23
C ARG A 149 3.54 -12.21 -5.99
N PHE A 150 3.69 -10.89 -6.17
CA PHE A 150 3.87 -9.95 -5.07
C PHE A 150 2.73 -9.95 -4.04
N PRO A 151 1.42 -9.97 -4.42
CA PRO A 151 0.34 -10.01 -3.44
C PRO A 151 0.44 -11.20 -2.48
N HIS A 152 0.84 -12.38 -2.97
CA HIS A 152 1.01 -13.56 -2.15
C HIS A 152 2.20 -13.42 -1.18
N VAL A 153 3.34 -12.93 -1.68
CA VAL A 153 4.53 -12.71 -0.85
C VAL A 153 4.25 -11.67 0.24
N LEU A 154 3.55 -10.58 -0.09
CA LEU A 154 3.14 -9.57 0.87
C LEU A 154 2.20 -10.16 1.93
N ALA A 155 1.19 -10.93 1.52
CA ALA A 155 0.26 -11.62 2.42
C ALA A 155 0.98 -12.54 3.42
N GLU A 156 1.92 -13.35 2.95
CA GLU A 156 2.74 -14.21 3.82
C GLU A 156 3.59 -13.39 4.80
N ARG A 157 4.09 -12.23 4.34
CA ARG A 157 4.95 -11.36 5.13
C ARG A 157 4.22 -10.66 6.26
N VAL A 158 2.98 -10.23 6.04
CA VAL A 158 2.18 -9.46 7.00
C VAL A 158 1.36 -10.32 7.94
N ARG A 159 0.96 -11.54 7.52
CA ARG A 159 0.15 -12.47 8.30
C ARG A 159 0.64 -12.70 9.75
N PRO A 160 1.94 -12.89 10.04
CA PRO A 160 2.40 -13.16 11.41
C PRO A 160 2.62 -11.90 12.26
N LEU A 161 2.38 -10.69 11.73
CA LEU A 161 2.78 -9.45 12.40
C LEU A 161 1.74 -8.98 13.42
N GLU A 162 2.18 -8.69 14.65
CA GLU A 162 1.37 -8.11 15.74
C GLU A 162 1.39 -6.57 15.70
N TYR A 163 0.22 -5.95 15.60
CA TYR A 163 0.02 -4.51 15.58
C TYR A 163 -1.42 -4.14 15.96
N ASP A 164 -1.64 -2.86 16.31
CA ASP A 164 -2.94 -2.35 16.74
C ASP A 164 -3.79 -1.77 15.59
N ALA A 165 -3.14 -1.21 14.55
CA ALA A 165 -3.79 -0.75 13.33
C ALA A 165 -2.83 -0.81 12.13
N CYS A 166 -3.40 -0.93 10.93
CA CYS A 166 -2.64 -0.82 9.68
C CYS A 166 -2.88 0.54 9.02
N VAL A 167 -1.83 1.13 8.46
CA VAL A 167 -1.88 2.36 7.66
C VAL A 167 -1.23 2.11 6.30
N ILE A 168 -1.88 2.57 5.23
CA ILE A 168 -1.38 2.43 3.86
C ILE A 168 -1.23 3.82 3.25
N THR A 169 0.00 4.22 2.90
CA THR A 169 0.28 5.57 2.39
C THR A 169 0.25 5.66 0.87
N GLY A 170 -0.74 5.02 0.22
CA GLY A 170 -0.99 5.17 -1.21
C GLY A 170 -0.17 4.29 -2.14
N ASP A 171 -0.37 4.51 -3.43
CA ASP A 171 0.18 3.77 -4.57
C ASP A 171 -0.20 2.29 -4.53
N PHE A 172 -1.51 2.02 -4.55
CA PHE A 172 -2.05 0.68 -4.60
C PHE A 172 -1.77 0.03 -5.97
N ARG A 173 -1.99 0.79 -7.05
CA ARG A 173 -1.82 0.33 -8.43
C ARG A 173 -0.55 0.91 -9.07
N TYR A 174 -0.02 0.20 -10.06
CA TYR A 174 1.15 0.59 -10.83
C TYR A 174 0.83 1.50 -12.00
N ARG A 175 -0.25 1.24 -12.73
CA ARG A 175 -0.60 2.11 -13.85
C ARG A 175 -1.24 3.39 -13.34
N THR A 176 -0.89 4.52 -13.94
CA THR A 176 -1.49 5.83 -13.63
C THR A 176 -2.84 6.03 -14.33
N SER A 177 -3.17 5.21 -15.34
CA SER A 177 -4.45 5.23 -16.06
C SER A 177 -4.94 3.83 -16.46
N GLY A 178 -6.22 3.75 -16.82
CA GLY A 178 -6.88 2.51 -17.22
C GLY A 178 -7.37 1.66 -16.04
N SER A 179 -7.73 0.41 -16.32
CA SER A 179 -8.35 -0.48 -15.33
C SER A 179 -7.42 -0.82 -14.15
N TRP A 180 -7.95 -0.74 -12.94
CA TRP A 180 -7.30 -1.17 -11.69
C TRP A 180 -7.83 -2.52 -11.17
N ALA A 181 -8.54 -3.29 -11.98
CA ALA A 181 -9.12 -4.57 -11.56
C ALA A 181 -8.07 -5.58 -11.05
N ALA A 182 -6.90 -5.62 -11.68
CA ALA A 182 -5.78 -6.46 -11.23
C ALA A 182 -5.23 -6.04 -9.86
N CYS A 183 -5.23 -4.73 -9.57
CA CYS A 183 -4.86 -4.21 -8.27
C CYS A 183 -5.88 -4.64 -7.21
N LEU A 184 -7.19 -4.52 -7.49
CA LEU A 184 -8.25 -4.95 -6.57
C LEU A 184 -8.23 -6.46 -6.31
N ASP A 185 -7.98 -7.28 -7.33
CA ASP A 185 -7.76 -8.72 -7.16
C ASP A 185 -6.56 -8.98 -6.23
N GLY A 186 -5.44 -8.27 -6.41
CA GLY A 186 -4.30 -8.29 -5.50
C GLY A 186 -4.67 -7.91 -4.06
N LEU A 187 -5.40 -6.81 -3.88
CA LEU A 187 -5.85 -6.34 -2.58
C LEU A 187 -6.78 -7.34 -1.90
N SER A 188 -7.72 -7.94 -2.63
CA SER A 188 -8.65 -8.94 -2.10
C SER A 188 -7.94 -10.17 -1.50
N ARG A 189 -6.71 -10.45 -1.95
CA ARG A 189 -5.86 -11.53 -1.43
C ARG A 189 -5.01 -11.12 -0.24
N VAL A 190 -4.66 -9.84 -0.12
CA VAL A 190 -3.82 -9.31 0.96
C VAL A 190 -4.67 -8.92 2.18
N MET A 191 -5.79 -8.25 1.96
CA MET A 191 -6.65 -7.69 3.01
C MET A 191 -7.09 -8.70 4.08
N PRO A 192 -7.45 -9.97 3.76
CA PRO A 192 -7.79 -10.97 4.78
C PRO A 192 -6.66 -11.31 5.76
N HIS A 193 -5.42 -10.95 5.43
CA HIS A 193 -4.24 -11.16 6.28
C HIS A 193 -3.85 -9.92 7.09
N LEU A 194 -4.59 -8.81 6.94
CA LEU A 194 -4.40 -7.60 7.73
C LEU A 194 -5.39 -7.54 8.89
N ARG A 195 -4.90 -7.23 10.09
CA ARG A 195 -5.72 -6.88 11.25
C ARG A 195 -6.36 -5.50 11.06
N GLN A 196 -7.64 -5.41 11.39
CA GLN A 196 -8.41 -4.19 11.41
C GLN A 196 -8.13 -3.39 12.71
N PRO A 197 -8.25 -2.05 12.70
CA PRO A 197 -8.64 -1.22 11.56
C PRO A 197 -7.52 -0.99 10.53
N VAL A 198 -7.90 -0.83 9.26
CA VAL A 198 -7.00 -0.43 8.16
C VAL A 198 -7.36 0.98 7.67
N TYR A 199 -6.41 1.90 7.71
CA TYR A 199 -6.55 3.27 7.20
C TYR A 199 -5.67 3.47 5.98
N ALA A 200 -6.12 4.31 5.04
CA ALA A 200 -5.40 4.55 3.81
C ALA A 200 -5.45 6.02 3.38
N VAL A 201 -4.46 6.45 2.61
CA VAL A 201 -4.56 7.63 1.73
C VAL A 201 -4.25 7.19 0.30
N LEU A 202 -4.57 8.03 -0.68
CA LEU A 202 -4.25 7.77 -2.09
C LEU A 202 -2.84 8.25 -2.43
N GLY A 203 -2.20 7.56 -3.35
CA GLY A 203 -0.93 8.00 -3.96
C GLY A 203 -1.13 8.62 -5.34
N ASN A 204 -0.03 8.99 -5.99
CA ASN A 204 -0.07 9.63 -7.30
C ASN A 204 -0.48 8.66 -8.43
N HIS A 205 -0.47 7.35 -8.17
CA HIS A 205 -0.96 6.35 -9.12
C HIS A 205 -2.47 6.08 -8.98
N ASP A 206 -3.09 6.46 -7.87
CA ASP A 206 -4.44 6.03 -7.53
C ASP A 206 -5.51 7.02 -7.99
N SER A 207 -6.59 6.47 -8.55
CA SER A 207 -7.78 7.26 -8.91
C SER A 207 -8.66 7.48 -7.69
N LEU A 208 -9.28 8.67 -7.60
CA LEU A 208 -10.37 8.89 -6.63
C LEU A 208 -11.51 7.87 -6.79
N ARG A 209 -11.73 7.35 -8.01
CA ARG A 209 -12.77 6.36 -8.28
C ARG A 209 -12.53 5.00 -7.63
N MET A 210 -11.30 4.73 -7.18
CA MET A 210 -10.99 3.49 -6.46
C MET A 210 -11.57 3.49 -5.03
N VAL A 211 -11.93 4.65 -4.48
CA VAL A 211 -12.24 4.81 -3.06
C VAL A 211 -13.35 3.86 -2.58
N PRO A 212 -14.53 3.74 -3.22
CA PRO A 212 -15.55 2.82 -2.72
C PRO A 212 -15.13 1.36 -2.77
N GLU A 213 -14.33 0.95 -3.76
CA GLU A 213 -13.86 -0.43 -3.84
C GLU A 213 -12.81 -0.72 -2.76
N LEU A 214 -11.94 0.25 -2.46
CA LEU A 214 -11.01 0.15 -1.32
C LEU A 214 -11.78 0.09 0.01
N GLU A 215 -12.82 0.89 0.17
CA GLU A 215 -13.66 0.89 1.37
C GLU A 215 -14.51 -0.38 1.51
N ALA A 216 -15.01 -0.92 0.39
CA ALA A 216 -15.70 -2.22 0.35
C ALA A 216 -14.80 -3.39 0.75
N LEU A 217 -13.48 -3.27 0.57
CA LEU A 217 -12.49 -4.23 1.07
C LEU A 217 -12.17 -4.05 2.57
N GLY A 218 -12.81 -3.10 3.25
CA GLY A 218 -12.68 -2.88 4.69
C GLY A 218 -11.57 -1.89 5.05
N MET A 219 -11.17 -1.01 4.14
CA MET A 219 -10.29 0.12 4.46
C MET A 219 -11.12 1.35 4.81
N ARG A 220 -10.56 2.25 5.61
CA ARG A 220 -11.04 3.63 5.70
C ARG A 220 -10.07 4.55 4.98
N VAL A 221 -10.44 4.99 3.79
CA VAL A 221 -9.63 5.96 3.03
C VAL A 221 -9.86 7.34 3.65
N LEU A 222 -8.79 8.10 3.88
CA LEU A 222 -8.82 9.46 4.43
C LEU A 222 -8.46 10.42 3.30
N LEU A 223 -9.42 11.24 2.88
CA LEU A 223 -9.25 12.21 1.81
C LEU A 223 -9.29 13.63 2.39
N ASN A 224 -8.13 14.13 2.82
CA ASN A 224 -8.05 15.39 3.56
C ASN A 224 -8.97 15.37 4.81
N GLU A 225 -8.91 14.27 5.56
CA GLU A 225 -9.79 13.94 6.67
C GLU A 225 -8.98 13.43 7.86
N ASN A 226 -9.61 13.35 9.03
CA ASN A 226 -9.00 12.73 10.20
C ASN A 226 -9.95 11.80 10.95
N VAL A 227 -9.35 10.95 11.77
CA VAL A 227 -10.04 10.08 12.71
C VAL A 227 -9.39 10.19 14.07
N THR A 228 -10.22 10.15 15.11
CA THR A 228 -9.73 10.07 16.48
C THR A 228 -9.56 8.60 16.87
N LEU A 229 -8.32 8.18 17.12
CA LEU A 229 -8.04 6.89 17.74
C LEU A 229 -8.12 7.06 19.25
N ARG A 230 -8.92 6.23 19.92
CA ARG A 230 -9.10 6.27 21.38
C ARG A 230 -8.52 5.01 22.01
N ARG A 231 -7.78 5.18 23.10
CA ARG A 231 -7.27 4.08 23.93
C ARG A 231 -7.41 4.51 25.39
N ARG A 232 -8.24 3.77 26.14
CA ARG A 232 -8.73 4.21 27.46
C ARG A 232 -9.41 5.59 27.32
N GLU A 233 -9.10 6.54 28.20
CA GLU A 233 -9.65 7.91 28.19
C GLU A 233 -8.84 8.89 27.33
N GLU A 234 -7.72 8.44 26.75
CA GLU A 234 -6.85 9.27 25.93
C GLU A 234 -7.08 9.05 24.43
N ARG A 235 -6.60 10.00 23.62
CA ARG A 235 -6.77 9.99 22.18
C ARG A 235 -5.56 10.52 21.44
N ILE A 236 -5.38 10.01 20.23
CA ILE A 236 -4.51 10.59 19.20
C ILE A 236 -5.33 10.81 17.93
N TYR A 237 -4.83 11.66 17.04
CA TYR A 237 -5.45 11.94 15.75
C TYR A 237 -4.64 11.27 14.64
N LEU A 238 -5.32 10.47 13.82
CA LEU A 238 -4.76 9.97 12.58
C LEU A 238 -5.36 10.81 11.45
N VAL A 239 -4.51 11.58 10.78
CA VAL A 239 -4.88 12.53 9.74
C VAL A 239 -4.37 12.00 8.40
N GLY A 240 -5.17 12.07 7.35
CA GLY A 240 -4.76 11.71 5.99
C GLY A 240 -5.04 12.84 5.02
N VAL A 241 -4.10 13.09 4.12
CA VAL A 241 -4.25 14.05 3.01
C VAL A 241 -4.25 13.33 1.67
N ASP A 242 -4.90 13.93 0.68
CA ASP A 242 -4.74 13.51 -0.73
C ASP A 242 -3.30 13.84 -1.21
N ASP A 243 -2.94 13.35 -2.39
CA ASP A 243 -1.59 13.37 -2.92
C ASP A 243 -1.01 14.80 -3.04
N PRO A 244 0.08 15.12 -2.32
CA PRO A 244 0.73 16.42 -2.43
C PRO A 244 1.72 16.52 -3.61
N HIS A 245 2.05 15.41 -4.27
CA HIS A 245 3.13 15.36 -5.25
C HIS A 245 2.66 15.70 -6.66
N TYR A 246 1.86 14.81 -7.25
CA TYR A 246 1.41 14.91 -8.64
C TYR A 246 0.14 15.73 -8.73
N PHE A 247 -0.88 15.34 -7.97
CA PHE A 247 -2.18 16.02 -7.97
C PHE A 247 -2.16 17.33 -7.20
N ARG A 248 -1.25 17.45 -6.21
CA ARG A 248 -1.12 18.63 -5.34
C ARG A 248 -2.46 18.99 -4.70
N ALA A 249 -3.16 17.95 -4.27
CA ALA A 249 -4.51 18.00 -3.71
C ALA A 249 -4.50 17.83 -2.18
N ASP A 250 -3.34 17.99 -1.54
CA ASP A 250 -3.29 18.06 -0.09
C ASP A 250 -4.07 19.29 0.42
N ASN A 251 -4.89 19.08 1.45
CA ASN A 251 -5.61 20.14 2.14
C ASN A 251 -5.49 19.95 3.65
N LEU A 252 -4.37 20.41 4.21
CA LEU A 252 -4.10 20.32 5.64
C LEU A 252 -5.14 21.03 6.50
N GLN A 253 -5.70 22.15 6.03
CA GLN A 253 -6.71 22.89 6.80
C GLN A 253 -7.98 22.06 7.01
N GLN A 254 -8.46 21.40 5.96
CA GLN A 254 -9.59 20.49 6.05
C GLN A 254 -9.24 19.24 6.86
N ALA A 255 -8.07 18.66 6.61
CA ALA A 255 -7.62 17.45 7.29
C ALA A 255 -7.45 17.66 8.80
N TRP A 256 -7.10 18.87 9.24
CA TRP A 256 -7.01 19.25 10.67
C TRP A 256 -8.34 19.65 11.31
N SER A 257 -9.44 19.71 10.56
CA SER A 257 -10.73 20.13 11.11
C SER A 257 -11.14 19.24 12.30
N GLY A 258 -11.41 19.84 13.45
CA GLY A 258 -11.77 19.13 14.69
C GLY A 258 -10.60 18.51 15.47
N VAL A 259 -9.36 18.67 15.02
CA VAL A 259 -8.16 18.35 15.82
C VAL A 259 -8.03 19.40 16.92
N THR A 260 -8.00 18.97 18.17
CA THR A 260 -7.83 19.89 19.31
C THR A 260 -6.40 20.36 19.43
N ASP A 261 -6.22 21.62 19.85
CA ASP A 261 -4.89 22.17 20.14
C ASP A 261 -4.09 21.27 21.08
N GLY A 262 -2.82 21.04 20.73
CA GLY A 262 -1.91 20.19 21.49
C GLY A 262 -2.13 18.68 21.32
N GLY A 263 -3.10 18.24 20.51
CA GLY A 263 -3.31 16.83 20.22
C GLY A 263 -2.10 16.15 19.55
N TYR A 264 -1.87 14.88 19.86
CA TYR A 264 -0.84 14.08 19.17
C TYR A 264 -1.36 13.66 17.80
N VAL A 265 -0.73 14.15 16.73
CA VAL A 265 -1.14 13.91 15.34
C VAL A 265 -0.16 12.99 14.63
N VAL A 266 -0.69 11.90 14.07
CA VAL A 266 -0.02 11.06 13.08
C VAL A 266 -0.59 11.41 11.71
N LEU A 267 0.23 11.99 10.83
CA LEU A 267 -0.13 12.34 9.46
C LEU A 267 0.27 11.21 8.51
N LEU A 268 -0.69 10.74 7.73
CA LEU A 268 -0.49 9.90 6.55
C LEU A 268 -0.49 10.81 5.32
N SER A 269 0.60 10.77 4.57
CA SER A 269 0.72 11.50 3.31
C SER A 269 1.56 10.67 2.36
N HIS A 270 1.12 10.49 1.12
CA HIS A 270 1.85 9.64 0.18
C HIS A 270 3.30 10.11 -0.03
N SER A 271 3.55 11.41 -0.12
CA SER A 271 4.88 11.99 -0.32
C SER A 271 5.33 12.86 0.88
N PRO A 272 6.63 12.89 1.22
CA PRO A 272 7.16 13.70 2.32
C PRO A 272 7.24 15.21 2.00
N GLU A 273 6.83 15.67 0.81
CA GLU A 273 7.06 17.05 0.34
C GLU A 273 6.38 18.15 1.17
N ILE A 274 5.30 17.82 1.88
CA ILE A 274 4.58 18.77 2.74
C ILE A 274 5.14 18.84 4.18
N TYR A 275 6.33 18.29 4.43
CA TYR A 275 6.92 18.22 5.77
C TYR A 275 6.98 19.56 6.51
N ARG A 276 7.19 20.68 5.80
CA ARG A 276 7.23 22.02 6.43
C ARG A 276 5.85 22.43 6.91
N GLN A 277 4.86 22.32 6.03
CA GLN A 277 3.47 22.65 6.31
C GLN A 277 2.93 21.76 7.44
N ALA A 278 3.22 20.46 7.40
CA ALA A 278 2.83 19.51 8.45
C ALA A 278 3.45 19.85 9.80
N ALA A 279 4.74 20.18 9.85
CA ALA A 279 5.40 20.58 11.09
C ALA A 279 4.80 21.87 11.67
N HIS A 280 4.51 22.86 10.83
CA HIS A 280 3.87 24.11 11.26
C HIS A 280 2.39 23.95 11.62
N ALA A 281 1.72 22.88 11.15
CA ALA A 281 0.39 22.48 11.62
C ALA A 281 0.41 21.70 12.95
N GLY A 282 1.59 21.54 13.58
CA GLY A 282 1.72 20.86 14.88
C GLY A 282 1.77 19.33 14.80
N CYS A 283 1.98 18.76 13.60
CA CYS A 283 2.12 17.32 13.41
C CYS A 283 3.20 16.72 14.33
N SER A 284 2.96 15.51 14.84
CA SER A 284 3.91 14.82 15.74
C SER A 284 4.71 13.76 15.00
N LEU A 285 4.04 12.99 14.13
CA LEU A 285 4.63 11.93 13.31
C LEU A 285 4.07 12.00 11.89
N MET A 286 4.93 12.13 10.88
CA MET A 286 4.54 12.00 9.47
C MET A 286 5.00 10.66 8.91
N LEU A 287 4.09 9.92 8.28
CA LEU A 287 4.36 8.66 7.60
C LEU A 287 4.10 8.84 6.11
N SER A 288 5.09 8.48 5.30
CA SER A 288 5.06 8.65 3.84
C SER A 288 5.72 7.51 3.09
N GLY A 289 5.51 7.49 1.77
CA GLY A 289 6.17 6.61 0.81
C GLY A 289 6.69 7.40 -0.38
N HIS A 290 6.19 7.06 -1.58
CA HIS A 290 6.38 7.74 -2.87
C HIS A 290 7.80 7.65 -3.45
N THR A 291 8.81 7.83 -2.60
CA THR A 291 10.22 7.91 -3.02
C THR A 291 10.80 6.56 -3.41
N HIS A 292 10.16 5.44 -3.01
CA HIS A 292 10.68 4.07 -3.10
C HIS A 292 12.10 3.88 -2.51
N GLY A 293 12.59 4.83 -1.72
CA GLY A 293 14.01 4.92 -1.38
C GLY A 293 14.94 5.05 -2.60
N GLY A 294 14.39 5.37 -3.77
CA GLY A 294 15.02 5.39 -5.07
C GLY A 294 15.12 4.06 -5.80
N GLN A 295 14.69 2.95 -5.19
CA GLN A 295 14.56 1.57 -5.73
C GLN A 295 15.84 0.90 -6.30
N ILE A 296 16.57 1.61 -7.14
CA ILE A 296 17.85 1.26 -7.73
C ILE A 296 18.89 2.20 -7.12
N ARG A 297 19.67 1.64 -6.19
CA ARG A 297 20.78 2.34 -5.53
C ARG A 297 22.12 1.80 -6.03
N LEU A 298 23.08 2.71 -6.19
CA LEU A 298 24.48 2.34 -6.40
C LEU A 298 25.03 1.61 -5.16
N PRO A 299 26.13 0.85 -5.29
CA PRO A 299 26.85 0.31 -4.13
C PRO A 299 27.09 1.41 -3.08
N GLY A 300 26.85 1.09 -1.81
CA GLY A 300 26.86 2.09 -0.72
C GLY A 300 25.51 2.78 -0.47
N GLY A 301 24.45 2.41 -1.19
CA GLY A 301 23.07 2.83 -0.88
C GLY A 301 22.68 4.20 -1.43
N VAL A 302 23.44 4.74 -2.38
CA VAL A 302 23.16 6.05 -3.00
C VAL A 302 22.04 5.90 -4.04
N PRO A 303 20.88 6.55 -3.88
CA PRO A 303 19.80 6.48 -4.85
C PRO A 303 20.17 7.20 -6.14
N ILE A 304 19.88 6.58 -7.28
CA ILE A 304 20.04 7.22 -8.59
C ILE A 304 19.03 8.37 -8.74
N MET A 305 17.82 8.17 -8.22
CA MET A 305 16.70 9.08 -8.32
C MET A 305 15.70 8.78 -7.20
N THR A 306 15.00 9.78 -6.67
CA THR A 306 13.99 9.61 -5.62
C THR A 306 12.65 10.27 -5.95
N ASN A 307 12.57 11.04 -7.04
CA ASN A 307 11.35 11.68 -7.54
C ASN A 307 10.55 12.53 -6.54
N ALA A 308 11.17 13.09 -5.50
CA ALA A 308 10.49 13.96 -4.54
C ALA A 308 11.24 15.28 -4.33
N ASP A 309 10.51 16.39 -4.21
CA ASP A 309 10.98 17.73 -3.84
C ASP A 309 11.16 17.84 -2.31
N CYS A 310 11.96 16.95 -1.74
CA CYS A 310 12.34 16.95 -0.33
C CYS A 310 13.85 16.80 -0.16
N PRO A 311 14.43 17.18 1.00
CA PRO A 311 15.82 16.87 1.30
C PRO A 311 16.10 15.37 1.18
N ARG A 312 17.26 15.00 0.61
CA ARG A 312 17.60 13.59 0.33
C ARG A 312 17.58 12.69 1.57
N TYR A 313 17.87 13.22 2.75
CA TYR A 313 17.82 12.46 4.01
C TYR A 313 16.38 12.06 4.42
N MET A 314 15.36 12.71 3.85
CA MET A 314 13.95 12.34 4.06
C MET A 314 13.46 11.33 3.02
N ALA A 315 14.27 10.91 2.06
CA ALA A 315 13.84 10.02 1.00
C ALA A 315 13.80 8.53 1.40
N ALA A 316 14.24 8.17 2.61
CA ALA A 316 14.11 6.81 3.13
C ALA A 316 14.35 6.79 4.64
N GLY A 317 13.59 5.97 5.36
CA GLY A 317 13.79 5.72 6.78
C GLY A 317 13.36 6.89 7.68
N PRO A 318 13.79 6.90 8.94
CA PRO A 318 13.39 7.90 9.92
C PRO A 318 14.12 9.23 9.70
N TRP A 319 13.40 10.33 9.91
CA TRP A 319 13.93 11.68 9.84
C TRP A 319 13.27 12.59 10.90
N HIS A 320 13.80 13.79 11.08
CA HIS A 320 13.24 14.78 12.00
C HIS A 320 13.23 16.16 11.34
N TYR A 321 12.22 16.97 11.67
CA TYR A 321 12.14 18.36 11.23
C TYR A 321 11.33 19.19 12.23
N ALA A 322 11.91 20.28 12.75
CA ALA A 322 11.23 21.20 13.67
C ALA A 322 10.44 20.52 14.82
N GLY A 323 11.01 19.47 15.43
CA GLY A 323 10.38 18.70 16.52
C GLY A 323 9.34 17.65 16.07
N MET A 324 8.98 17.61 14.78
CA MET A 324 8.20 16.54 14.17
C MET A 324 9.11 15.36 13.83
N ARG A 325 8.66 14.14 14.13
CA ARG A 325 9.27 12.90 13.62
C ARG A 325 8.69 12.57 12.27
N GLY A 326 9.48 11.98 11.40
CA GLY A 326 8.99 11.50 10.12
C GLY A 326 9.58 10.15 9.76
N TYR A 327 8.89 9.43 8.88
CA TYR A 327 9.39 8.21 8.29
C TYR A 327 8.93 8.09 6.85
N THR A 328 9.88 7.88 5.95
CA THR A 328 9.59 7.64 4.53
C THR A 328 9.89 6.19 4.21
N SER A 329 8.85 5.41 3.96
CA SER A 329 8.95 4.03 3.52
C SER A 329 9.65 3.95 2.17
N VAL A 330 10.48 2.91 2.01
CA VAL A 330 11.05 2.58 0.69
C VAL A 330 10.10 1.76 -0.18
N GLY A 331 8.86 1.53 0.28
CA GLY A 331 7.81 0.80 -0.41
C GLY A 331 7.96 -0.71 -0.33
N ALA A 332 6.83 -1.42 -0.31
CA ALA A 332 6.80 -2.88 -0.36
C ALA A 332 6.85 -3.39 -1.81
N GLY A 333 6.17 -2.71 -2.74
CA GLY A 333 6.11 -3.06 -4.16
C GLY A 333 7.31 -2.55 -4.95
N SER A 334 7.21 -2.51 -6.29
CA SER A 334 8.21 -1.88 -7.16
C SER A 334 7.51 -0.99 -8.18
N SER A 335 8.10 0.16 -8.48
CA SER A 335 7.70 1.10 -9.52
C SER A 335 8.74 1.11 -10.65
N ILE A 336 8.44 1.74 -11.79
CA ILE A 336 9.29 1.88 -12.98
C ILE A 336 9.64 0.52 -13.65
N VAL A 337 10.41 -0.32 -12.97
CA VAL A 337 10.80 -1.67 -13.37
C VAL A 337 10.62 -2.63 -12.21
N ASP A 338 10.14 -3.84 -12.48
CA ASP A 338 10.04 -4.94 -11.52
C ASP A 338 11.43 -5.47 -11.14
N ALA A 339 12.24 -4.63 -10.49
CA ALA A 339 13.60 -4.93 -10.03
C ALA A 339 14.06 -3.92 -8.97
N ARG A 340 14.70 -4.42 -7.91
CA ARG A 340 15.33 -3.63 -6.83
C ARG A 340 16.82 -3.95 -6.69
N PHE A 341 17.64 -2.94 -6.46
CA PHE A 341 19.09 -3.09 -6.22
C PHE A 341 19.55 -2.21 -5.06
N ASN A 342 20.23 -2.81 -4.08
CA ASN A 342 20.73 -2.14 -2.86
C ASN A 342 19.65 -1.35 -2.07
N CYS A 343 18.37 -1.64 -2.34
CA CYS A 343 17.19 -1.01 -1.72
C CYS A 343 16.15 -2.09 -1.47
N ARG A 344 16.33 -2.86 -0.39
CA ARG A 344 15.40 -3.93 -0.03
C ARG A 344 14.01 -3.35 0.22
N PRO A 345 12.92 -3.90 -0.36
CA PRO A 345 11.56 -3.47 -0.05
C PRO A 345 11.24 -3.76 1.41
N GLU A 346 10.30 -3.02 2.00
CA GLU A 346 9.97 -3.18 3.42
C GLU A 346 8.47 -3.08 3.70
N VAL A 347 8.09 -3.73 4.80
CA VAL A 347 6.92 -3.37 5.61
C VAL A 347 7.43 -2.92 6.97
N THR A 348 6.79 -1.90 7.56
CA THR A 348 7.35 -1.26 8.75
C THR A 348 6.38 -1.30 9.92
N ILE A 349 6.85 -1.68 11.11
CA ILE A 349 6.11 -1.52 12.36
C ILE A 349 6.62 -0.26 13.05
N HIS A 350 5.76 0.74 13.19
CA HIS A 350 6.01 1.91 14.01
C HIS A 350 5.50 1.67 15.42
N GLU A 351 6.41 1.53 16.37
CA GLU A 351 6.08 1.41 17.78
C GLU A 351 6.18 2.80 18.44
N LEU A 352 5.04 3.32 18.87
CA LEU A 352 4.95 4.60 19.56
C LEU A 352 5.37 4.42 21.02
N ARG A 353 6.28 5.28 21.50
CA ARG A 353 6.74 5.25 22.89
C ARG A 353 6.68 6.62 23.54
N ALA A 354 6.09 6.66 24.73
CA ALA A 354 6.05 7.86 25.55
C ALA A 354 7.44 8.08 26.17
N GLY A 355 7.98 9.29 26.03
CA GLY A 355 9.26 9.66 26.66
C GLY A 355 10.08 10.64 25.83
N ALA A 356 11.12 11.20 26.44
CA ALA A 356 12.03 12.10 25.76
C ALA A 356 12.68 11.37 24.58
N GLY A 357 12.37 11.82 23.36
CA GLY A 357 13.14 11.41 22.18
C GLY A 357 14.54 12.01 22.31
N GLN A 358 15.58 11.22 22.07
CA GLN A 358 16.93 11.78 21.89
C GLN A 358 16.84 12.75 20.70
N ALA A 359 17.22 14.00 20.96
CA ALA A 359 17.20 15.09 20.00
C ALA A 359 18.14 14.81 18.83
#